data_AF-A0A971ZY62-F1
#
_entry.id   AF-A0A971ZY62-F1
#
_cell.length_a   1.000
_cell.length_b   1.000
_cell.length_c   1.000
_cell.angle_alpha   90.00
_cell.angle_beta   90.00
_cell.angle_gamma   90.00
#
_symmetry.space_group_name_H-M   'P 1'
#
loop_
_entity.id
_entity.type
_entity.pdbx_description
1 polymer ?
#
loop_
_entity_poly.entity_id
_entity_poly.type
_entity_poly.pdbx_seq_one_letter_code
_entity_poly.pdbx_strand_id
1 'polypeptide(L)'
;MDYKDGCVLGRTMDYEVPLKYNVLYLPRNYNFCYDLTGKPLYTRYKILGVCFNNKDPLKDGVNEHGLVGITNAFSCPWKLQDR
;
A
#
# COMPACT_ATOMS: atom_id res chain seq x y z
N MET A 1 -2.77 -11.04 -16.36
CA MET A 1 -3.85 -11.61 -17.20
C MET A 1 -4.75 -10.46 -17.57
N ASP A 2 -4.86 -10.17 -18.86
CA ASP A 2 -5.76 -9.14 -19.35
C ASP A 2 -7.10 -9.81 -19.68
N TYR A 3 -8.14 -9.41 -18.96
CA TYR A 3 -9.51 -9.84 -19.21
C TYR A 3 -10.16 -8.84 -20.17
N LYS A 4 -11.16 -9.28 -20.93
CA LYS A 4 -11.92 -8.40 -21.83
C LYS A 4 -12.50 -7.18 -21.13
N ASP A 5 -12.79 -7.30 -19.83
CA ASP A 5 -13.42 -6.27 -19.02
C ASP A 5 -12.42 -5.50 -18.13
N GLY A 6 -11.11 -5.80 -18.21
CA GLY A 6 -10.07 -5.09 -17.46
C GLY A 6 -8.89 -5.98 -17.04
N CYS A 7 -8.00 -5.41 -16.24
CA CYS A 7 -6.82 -6.11 -15.73
C CYS A 7 -7.02 -6.44 -14.24
N VAL A 8 -6.73 -7.68 -13.86
CA VAL A 8 -6.69 -8.07 -12.44
C VAL A 8 -5.25 -8.22 -12.02
N LEU A 9 -4.91 -7.55 -10.92
CA LEU A 9 -3.65 -7.72 -10.22
C LEU A 9 -3.93 -8.24 -8.81
N GLY A 10 -3.32 -9.37 -8.49
CA GLY A 10 -3.38 -9.98 -7.17
C GLY A 10 -1.98 -10.23 -6.65
N ARG A 11 -1.85 -10.29 -5.33
CA ARG A 11 -0.61 -10.64 -4.64
C ARG A 11 -0.93 -11.36 -3.34
N THR A 12 -0.02 -12.23 -2.90
CA THR A 12 -0.05 -12.77 -1.54
C THR A 12 0.71 -11.83 -0.61
N MET A 13 0.32 -11.86 0.67
CA MET A 13 0.99 -11.12 1.72
C MET A 13 1.56 -12.12 2.71
N ASP A 14 2.84 -12.44 2.52
CA ASP A 14 3.49 -13.53 3.22
C ASP A 14 4.08 -13.02 4.55
N TYR A 15 3.48 -13.45 5.66
CA TYR A 15 3.95 -13.21 7.02
C TYR A 15 3.81 -14.48 7.86
N GLU A 16 4.78 -14.73 8.73
CA GLU A 16 4.81 -15.91 9.62
C GLU A 16 3.87 -15.77 10.84
N VAL A 17 3.36 -14.56 11.09
CA VAL A 17 2.52 -14.23 12.23
C VAL A 17 1.16 -13.71 11.78
N PRO A 18 0.08 -13.95 12.55
CA PRO A 18 -1.22 -13.40 12.24
C PRO A 18 -1.17 -11.87 12.30
N LEU A 19 -1.66 -11.24 11.24
CA LEU A 19 -1.79 -9.79 11.15
C LEU A 19 -3.26 -9.37 11.22
N LYS A 20 -3.56 -8.35 12.02
CA LYS A 20 -4.87 -7.71 12.01
C LYS A 20 -4.93 -6.77 10.81
N TYR A 21 -5.48 -7.26 9.70
CA TYR A 21 -5.68 -6.47 8.49
C TYR A 21 -7.15 -6.15 8.25
N ASN A 22 -7.40 -5.05 7.57
CA ASN A 22 -8.73 -4.67 7.09
C ASN A 22 -8.60 -3.77 5.86
N VAL A 23 -9.71 -3.60 5.14
CA VAL A 23 -9.78 -2.68 4.01
C VAL A 23 -10.16 -1.29 4.52
N LEU A 24 -9.48 -0.26 4.02
CA LEU A 24 -9.80 1.13 4.25
C LEU A 24 -10.14 1.83 2.93
N TYR A 25 -11.15 2.69 3.00
CA TYR A 25 -11.46 3.65 1.95
C TYR A 25 -10.95 5.04 2.37
N LEU A 26 -10.13 5.65 1.52
CA LEU A 26 -9.61 6.99 1.70
C LEU A 26 -10.32 7.92 0.69
N PRO A 27 -11.13 8.89 1.14
CA PRO A 27 -11.72 9.88 0.25
C PRO A 27 -10.66 10.84 -0.29
N ARG A 28 -11.00 11.68 -1.27
CA ARG A 28 -10.12 12.78 -1.72
C ARG A 28 -9.89 13.78 -0.58
N ASN A 29 -8.74 14.42 -0.58
CA ASN A 29 -8.30 15.41 0.43
C ASN A 29 -8.22 14.86 1.86
N TYR A 30 -8.00 13.55 2.03
CA TYR A 30 -7.76 12.93 3.32
C TYR A 30 -6.27 13.01 3.68
N ASN A 31 -5.94 13.48 4.89
CA ASN A 31 -4.57 13.50 5.40
C ASN A 31 -4.19 12.10 5.90
N PHE A 32 -3.25 11.44 5.23
CA PHE A 32 -2.89 10.04 5.50
C PHE A 32 -1.48 9.85 6.06
N CYS A 33 -0.64 10.88 6.10
CA CYS A 33 0.70 10.79 6.67
C CYS A 33 1.35 12.17 6.74
N TYR A 34 2.46 12.25 7.45
CA TYR A 34 3.40 13.35 7.34
C TYR A 34 4.66 12.86 6.61
N ASP A 35 5.21 13.69 5.74
CA ASP A 35 6.49 13.39 5.10
C ASP A 35 7.66 13.50 6.09
N LEU A 36 8.87 13.16 5.63
CA LEU A 36 10.09 13.22 6.45
C LEU A 36 10.47 14.64 6.93
N THR A 37 9.85 15.68 6.34
CA THR A 37 10.03 17.08 6.73
C THR A 37 8.90 17.60 7.62
N GLY A 38 7.96 16.73 8.00
CA GLY A 38 6.80 17.07 8.83
C GLY A 38 5.66 17.74 8.07
N LYS A 39 5.64 17.71 6.74
CA LYS A 39 4.52 18.27 5.96
C LYS A 39 3.41 17.23 5.79
N PRO A 40 2.14 17.60 5.97
CA PRO A 40 1.03 16.68 5.79
C PRO A 40 0.86 16.27 4.32
N LEU A 41 0.58 14.99 4.09
CA LEU A 41 0.31 14.41 2.78
C LEU A 41 -1.18 14.10 2.65
N TYR A 42 -1.77 14.63 1.58
CA TYR A 42 -3.20 14.48 1.30
C TYR A 42 -3.44 13.60 0.07
N THR A 43 -4.51 12.81 0.11
CA THR A 43 -4.95 12.05 -1.06
C THR A 43 -5.47 13.00 -2.14
N ARG A 44 -4.94 12.88 -3.36
CA ARG A 44 -5.51 13.57 -4.53
C ARG A 44 -6.70 12.81 -5.14
N TYR A 45 -6.67 11.49 -5.02
CA TYR A 45 -7.65 10.56 -5.60
C TYR A 45 -8.30 9.72 -4.50
N LYS A 46 -9.49 9.19 -4.77
CA LYS A 46 -10.11 8.17 -3.89
C LYS A 46 -9.31 6.88 -3.99
N ILE A 47 -9.07 6.22 -2.85
CA ILE A 47 -8.28 4.99 -2.77
C ILE A 47 -9.01 3.97 -1.91
N LEU A 48 -8.95 2.69 -2.30
CA LEU A 48 -9.38 1.56 -1.49
C LEU A 48 -8.22 0.57 -1.39
N GLY A 49 -7.93 0.05 -0.21
CA GLY A 49 -6.81 -0.89 -0.06
C GLY A 49 -6.68 -1.52 1.31
N VAL A 50 -5.78 -2.50 1.45
CA VAL A 50 -5.55 -3.21 2.71
C VAL A 50 -4.60 -2.39 3.59
N CYS A 51 -4.90 -2.35 4.87
CA CYS A 51 -4.07 -1.76 5.91
C CYS A 51 -3.89 -2.72 7.09
N PHE A 52 -2.98 -2.38 7.99
CA PHE A 52 -2.81 -3.11 9.25
C PHE A 52 -3.31 -2.27 10.42
N ASN A 53 -3.99 -2.91 11.36
CA ASN A 53 -4.48 -2.33 12.60
C ASN A 53 -5.39 -1.09 12.40
N ASN A 54 -6.11 -1.03 11.28
CA ASN A 54 -6.95 0.11 10.90
C ASN A 54 -6.16 1.44 10.83
N LYS A 55 -4.90 1.39 10.38
CA LYS A 55 -4.01 2.55 10.27
C LYS A 55 -3.53 2.76 8.85
N ASP A 56 -3.52 4.00 8.40
CA ASP A 56 -2.68 4.45 7.31
C ASP A 56 -1.18 4.45 7.69
N PRO A 57 -0.27 4.33 6.70
CA PRO A 57 -0.52 4.17 5.27
C PRO A 57 -0.89 2.73 4.85
N LEU A 58 -1.57 2.61 3.70
CA LEU A 58 -2.01 1.33 3.11
C LEU A 58 -0.82 0.44 2.71
N LYS A 59 -1.02 -0.88 2.72
CA LYS A 59 -0.04 -1.88 2.27
C LYS A 59 -0.17 -2.22 0.80
N ASP A 60 -1.39 -2.21 0.29
CA ASP A 60 -1.71 -2.21 -1.11
C ASP A 60 -3.00 -1.42 -1.32
N GLY A 61 -3.32 -1.10 -2.57
CA GLY A 61 -4.58 -0.47 -2.89
C GLY A 61 -4.70 -0.06 -4.35
N VAL A 62 -5.91 0.30 -4.72
CA VAL A 62 -6.28 0.79 -6.05
C VAL A 62 -6.95 2.15 -5.92
N ASN A 63 -6.63 3.07 -6.82
CA ASN A 63 -7.30 4.37 -6.89
C ASN A 63 -8.47 4.36 -7.88
N GLU A 64 -9.24 5.45 -7.90
CA GLU A 64 -10.39 5.62 -8.83
C GLU A 64 -10.04 5.63 -10.33
N HIS A 65 -8.75 5.62 -10.69
CA HIS A 65 -8.27 5.51 -12.06
C HIS A 65 -7.69 4.12 -12.38
N GLY A 66 -7.81 3.16 -11.46
CA GLY A 66 -7.31 1.79 -11.66
C GLY A 66 -5.80 1.63 -11.44
N LEU A 67 -5.08 2.65 -10.97
CA LEU A 67 -3.67 2.52 -10.61
C LEU A 67 -3.57 1.73 -9.30
N VAL A 68 -2.79 0.65 -9.34
CA VAL A 68 -2.53 -0.22 -8.19
C VAL A 68 -1.14 0.03 -7.64
N GLY A 69 -1.04 0.25 -6.33
CA GLY A 69 0.22 0.34 -5.59
C GLY A 69 0.33 -0.78 -4.57
N ILE A 70 1.52 -1.38 -4.44
CA ILE A 70 1.79 -2.50 -3.51
C ILE A 70 3.11 -2.26 -2.78
N THR A 71 3.10 -2.53 -1.49
CA THR A 71 4.31 -2.62 -0.65
C THR A 71 4.56 -4.08 -0.27
N ASN A 72 5.74 -4.58 -0.63
CA ASN A 72 6.24 -5.87 -0.20
C ASN A 72 7.50 -5.66 0.64
N ALA A 73 7.75 -6.58 1.57
CA ALA A 73 9.01 -6.60 2.29
C ALA A 73 10.15 -6.85 1.29
N PHE A 74 11.14 -5.97 1.29
CA PHE A 74 12.35 -6.11 0.51
C PHE A 74 13.54 -6.03 1.45
N SER A 75 14.14 -7.18 1.75
CA SER A 75 15.40 -7.27 2.48
C SER A 75 16.53 -7.53 1.49
N CYS A 76 17.64 -6.79 1.61
CA CYS A 76 18.83 -7.08 0.82
C CYS A 76 19.49 -8.37 1.37
N PRO A 77 19.64 -9.44 0.57
CA PRO A 77 20.17 -10.70 1.08
C PRO A 77 21.69 -10.75 1.28
N TRP A 78 22.42 -9.65 1.06
CA TRP A 78 23.88 -9.66 1.10
C TRP A 78 24.46 -8.56 1.97
N LYS A 79 25.23 -9.00 2.96
CA LYS A 79 26.28 -8.26 3.67
C LYS A 79 26.94 -7.23 2.74
N LEU A 80 26.89 -5.95 3.11
CA LEU A 80 28.08 -5.11 2.99
C LEU A 80 29.07 -5.64 4.05
N GLN A 81 29.75 -6.72 3.70
CA GLN A 81 30.98 -7.14 4.35
C GLN A 81 32.02 -6.11 3.92
N ASP A 82 32.50 -5.34 4.88
CA ASP A 82 33.76 -4.60 4.89
C ASP A 82 34.11 -3.84 3.60
N ARG A 83 33.83 -2.52 3.61
CA ARG A 83 34.66 -1.54 2.89
C ARG A 83 35.30 -0.60 3.88
#